data_AF-A0A347AD16-F1
#
_entry.id   AF-A0A347AD16-F1
#
_cell.length_a   1.000
_cell.length_b   1.000
_cell.length_c   1.000
_cell.angle_alpha   90.00
_cell.angle_beta   90.00
_cell.angle_gamma   90.00
#
_symmetry.space_group_name_H-M   'P 1'
#
loop_
_entity.id
_entity.type
_entity.pdbx_description
1 polymer ?
#
loop_
_entity_poly.entity_id
_entity_poly.type
_entity_poly.pdbx_seq_one_letter_code
_entity_poly.pdbx_strand_id
1 'polypeptide(L)' 'MVETEIITGTLIYSHILPVALGFFSVIFIANGIMDRHLPYTLIGIVLFLAAGILPFLILPFVVGV' A
#
# COMPACT_ATOMS: atom_id res chain seq x y z
N MET A 1 -4.03 -20.56 18.40
CA MET A 1 -2.83 -20.16 17.63
C MET A 1 -3.19 -19.62 16.24
N VAL A 2 -4.24 -20.13 15.57
CA VAL A 2 -4.70 -19.61 14.25
C VAL A 2 -5.36 -18.23 14.34
N GLU A 3 -6.16 -17.96 15.38
CA GLU A 3 -6.91 -16.69 15.52
C GLU A 3 -6.00 -15.46 15.65
N THR A 4 -4.89 -15.59 16.38
CA THR A 4 -3.87 -14.55 16.53
C THR A 4 -3.14 -14.22 15.23
N GLU A 5 -2.94 -15.22 14.36
CA GLU A 5 -2.29 -15.01 13.06
C GLU A 5 -3.20 -14.25 12.09
N ILE A 6 -4.50 -14.56 12.10
CA ILE A 6 -5.50 -13.84 11.30
C ILE A 6 -5.57 -12.38 11.73
N ILE A 7 -5.65 -12.10 13.04
CA ILE A 7 -5.67 -10.72 13.58
C ILE A 7 -4.40 -9.94 13.17
N THR A 8 -3.23 -10.59 13.26
CA THR A 8 -1.94 -9.99 12.88
C THR A 8 -1.87 -9.72 11.37
N GLY A 9 -2.30 -10.68 10.55
CA GLY A 9 -2.35 -10.55 9.10
C GLY A 9 -3.31 -9.44 8.65
N THR A 10 -4.50 -9.38 9.24
CA THR A 10 -5.46 -8.31 8.95
C THR A 10 -4.87 -6.94 9.27
N LEU A 11 -4.24 -6.75 10.43
CA LEU A 11 -3.61 -5.48 10.80
C LEU A 11 -2.50 -5.05 9.83
N ILE A 12 -1.64 -5.99 9.42
CA ILE A 12 -0.53 -5.69 8.51
C ILE A 12 -1.05 -5.24 7.15
N TYR A 13 -2.00 -5.97 6.56
CA TYR A 13 -2.47 -5.70 5.20
C TYR A 13 -3.51 -4.57 5.11
N SER A 14 -4.27 -4.29 6.17
CA SER A 14 -5.30 -3.24 6.19
C SER A 14 -4.82 -1.89 6.70
N HIS A 15 -3.80 -1.85 7.58
CA HIS A 15 -3.34 -0.61 8.21
C HIS A 15 -1.88 -0.32 7.91
N ILE A 16 -0.96 -1.24 8.25
CA ILE A 16 0.48 -0.94 8.22
C ILE A 16 0.99 -0.76 6.79
N LEU A 17 0.76 -1.75 5.92
CA LEU A 17 1.22 -1.69 4.53
C LEU A 17 0.55 -0.56 3.74
N PRO A 18 -0.78 -0.36 3.77
CA PRO A 18 -1.41 0.74 3.05
C PRO A 18 -0.91 2.12 3.50
N VAL A 19 -0.71 2.34 4.80
CA VAL A 19 -0.19 3.61 5.32
C VAL A 19 1.25 3.85 4.88
N ALA A 20 2.13 2.84 4.99
CA ALA A 20 3.52 2.97 4.57
C ALA A 20 3.62 3.23 3.04
N LEU A 21 2.92 2.44 2.23
CA LEU A 21 2.90 2.60 0.78
C LEU A 21 2.30 3.94 0.36
N GLY A 22 1.21 4.36 1.01
CA GLY A 22 0.61 5.67 0.82
C GLY A 22 1.59 6.80 1.13
N PHE A 23 2.30 6.72 2.26
CA PHE A 23 3.31 7.71 2.63
C PHE A 23 4.45 7.81 1.60
N PHE A 24 5.06 6.69 1.23
CA PHE A 24 6.15 6.68 0.24
C PHE A 24 5.67 7.13 -1.14
N SER A 25 4.44 6.78 -1.53
CA SER A 25 3.89 7.19 -2.82
C SER A 25 3.80 8.71 -2.96
N VAL A 26 3.36 9.41 -1.91
CA VAL A 26 3.26 10.87 -1.89
C VAL A 26 4.65 11.50 -2.00
N ILE A 27 5.67 10.93 -1.33
CA ILE A 27 7.06 11.38 -1.45
C ILE A 27 7.57 11.22 -2.89
N PHE A 28 7.31 10.08 -3.53
CA PHE A 28 7.72 9.84 -4.93
C PHE A 28 7.03 10.80 -5.90
N ILE A 29 5.73 11.07 -5.71
CA ILE A 29 5.00 12.06 -6.50
C ILE A 29 5.62 13.45 -6.32
N ALA A 30 5.84 13.87 -5.07
CA ALA A 30 6.39 15.19 -4.77
C ALA A 30 7.80 15.36 -5.34
N ASN A 31 8.71 14.42 -5.11
CA ASN A 31 10.07 14.45 -5.66
C ASN A 31 10.06 14.39 -7.19
N GLY A 32 9.24 13.51 -7.79
CA GLY A 32 9.14 13.42 -9.23
C GLY A 32 8.66 14.72 -9.89
N ILE A 33 7.70 15.41 -9.27
CA ILE A 33 7.22 16.72 -9.77
C ILE A 33 8.30 17.80 -9.57
N MET A 34 8.95 17.85 -8.40
CA MET A 34 9.98 18.84 -8.08
C MET A 34 11.17 18.76 -9.04
N ASP A 35 11.63 17.54 -9.35
CA ASP A 35 12.77 17.30 -10.24
C ASP A 35 12.39 17.20 -11.72
N ARG A 36 11.10 17.44 -12.06
CA ARG A 36 10.53 17.19 -13.41
C ARG A 36 10.82 15.78 -13.93
N HIS A 37 10.98 14.81 -13.02
CA HIS A 37 11.30 13.43 -13.32
C HIS A 37 10.02 12.58 -13.39
N LEU A 38 9.35 12.65 -14.55
CA LEU A 38 8.08 11.96 -14.82
C LEU A 38 8.05 10.48 -14.41
N PRO A 39 9.11 9.66 -14.59
CA PRO A 39 9.10 8.27 -14.16
C PRO A 39 8.85 8.11 -12.65
N TYR A 40 9.39 9.00 -11.81
CA TYR A 40 9.19 8.93 -10.36
C TYR A 40 7.80 9.36 -9.95
N THR A 41 7.25 10.37 -10.61
CA THR A 41 5.85 10.77 -10.43
C THR A 41 4.91 9.61 -10.78
N LEU A 42 5.17 8.92 -11.89
CA LEU A 42 4.35 7.79 -12.32
C LEU A 42 4.43 6.62 -11.34
N ILE A 43 5.64 6.27 -10.88
CA ILE A 43 5.83 5.23 -9.85
C ILE A 43 5.05 5.59 -8.59
N GLY A 44 5.13 6.84 -8.14
CA GLY A 44 4.38 7.31 -6.99
C GLY A 44 2.86 7.19 -7.19
N ILE A 45 2.31 7.58 -8.34
CA ILE A 45 0.88 7.42 -8.64
C ILE A 45 0.45 5.95 -8.62
N VAL A 46 1.22 5.07 -9.27
CA VAL A 46 0.93 3.62 -9.30
C VAL A 46 0.99 3.04 -7.88
N LEU A 47 1.99 3.43 -7.09
CA LEU A 47 2.15 2.96 -5.71
C LEU A 47 1.01 3.44 -4.81
N PHE A 48 0.52 4.66 -5.01
CA PHE A 48 -0.62 5.21 -4.27
C PHE A 48 -1.91 4.41 -4.53
N LEU A 49 -2.19 4.13 -5.81
CA LEU A 49 -3.35 3.30 -6.18
C LEU A 49 -3.20 1.88 -5.67
N ALA A 50 -1.99 1.30 -5.78
CA ALA A 50 -1.70 -0.02 -5.24
C ALA A 50 -1.92 -0.06 -3.72
N ALA A 51 -1.49 0.96 -2.96
CA ALA A 51 -1.70 1.04 -1.52
C ALA A 51 -3.18 0.96 -1.14
N GLY A 52 -4.06 1.62 -1.90
CA GLY A 52 -5.51 1.57 -1.69
C GLY A 52 -6.15 0.25 -2.09
N ILE A 53 -5.65 -0.40 -3.15
CA ILE A 53 -6.22 -1.66 -3.69
C ILE A 53 -5.72 -2.90 -2.93
N LEU A 54 -4.48 -2.87 -2.43
CA LEU A 54 -3.80 -3.98 -1.76
C LEU A 54 -4.65 -4.69 -0.68
N PRO A 55 -5.31 -3.99 0.27
CA PRO A 55 -6.11 -4.66 1.29
C PRO A 55 -7.29 -5.43 0.68
N PHE A 56 -7.95 -4.86 -0.33
CA PHE A 56 -9.09 -5.51 -0.98
C PHE A 56 -8.67 -6.69 -1.85
N LEU A 57 -7.44 -6.70 -2.35
CA LEU A 57 -6.93 -7.82 -3.13
C LEU A 57 -6.42 -8.95 -2.22
N ILE A 58 -5.72 -8.65 -1.13
CA ILE A 58 -5.02 -9.68 -0.33
C ILE A 58 -5.86 -10.18 0.85
N LEU A 59 -6.62 -9.32 1.54
CA LEU A 59 -7.37 -9.73 2.74
C LEU A 59 -8.38 -10.86 2.48
N PRO A 60 -9.11 -10.91 1.35
CA PRO A 60 -10.02 -12.04 1.06
C PRO A 60 -9.31 -13.39 1.07
N PHE A 61 -8.09 -13.46 0.50
CA PHE A 61 -7.30 -14.69 0.49
C PHE A 61 -6.74 -15.06 1.88
N VAL A 62 -6.47 -14.08 2.74
CA VAL A 62 -5.94 -14.31 4.11
C VAL A 62 -7.04 -14.69 5.09
N VAL A 63 -8.23 -14.09 4.95
CA VAL A 63 -9.37 -14.29 5.85
C VAL A 63 -10.27 -15.44 5.37
N GLY A 64 -10.15 -15.88 4.12
CA GLY A 64 -10.87 -17.04 3.57
C GLY A 64 -12.33 -16.75 3.24
N VAL A 65 -12.67 -15.50 2.92
CA VAL A 65 -14.00 -15.06 2.45
C VAL A 65 -13.94 -14.71 0.97
#